data_AF-A0A7W8PGC2-F1
#
_entry.id   AF-A0A7W8PGC2-F1
#
_cell.length_a   1.000
_cell.length_b   1.000
_cell.length_c   1.000
_cell.angle_alpha   90.00
_cell.angle_beta   90.00
_cell.angle_gamma   90.00
#
_symmetry.space_group_name_H-M   'P 1'
#
loop_
_entity.id
_entity.type
_entity.pdbx_description
1 polymer ?
#
loop_
_entity_poly.entity_id
_entity_poly.type
_entity_poly.pdbx_seq_one_letter_code
_entity_poly.pdbx_strand_id
1 'polypeptide(L)' 'MFCWTELGARQIGIAQSLLVTCKLHDIDPYDYLVDVLQRVGQHPASRVHELTPRMWKSLFAGNPLRSPLHQIA' A
#
# COMPACT_ATOMS: atom_id res chain seq x y z
N MET A 1 -15.33 10.04 3.84
CA MET A 1 -15.82 8.67 3.58
C MET A 1 -16.94 8.37 4.56
N PHE A 2 -18.08 7.86 4.10
CA PHE A 2 -19.20 7.46 4.95
C PHE A 2 -19.11 5.96 5.27
N CYS A 3 -19.36 5.58 6.53
CA CYS A 3 -19.40 4.18 6.97
C CYS A 3 -20.79 3.88 7.54
N TRP A 4 -21.52 2.95 6.94
CA TRP A 4 -22.85 2.54 7.42
C TRP A 4 -22.79 1.48 8.53
N THR A 5 -21.63 0.83 8.70
CA THR A 5 -21.41 -0.22 9.70
C THR A 5 -20.12 0.03 10.49
N GLU A 6 -20.07 -0.45 11.73
CA GLU A 6 -18.88 -0.37 12.58
C GLU A 6 -17.66 -1.05 11.93
N LEU A 7 -17.88 -2.21 11.29
CA LEU A 7 -16.82 -2.92 10.56
C LEU A 7 -16.24 -2.07 9.42
N GLY A 8 -17.11 -1.38 8.66
CA GLY A 8 -16.68 -0.47 7.60
C GLY A 8 -15.85 0.70 8.15
N ALA A 9 -16.26 1.25 9.31
CA ALA A 9 -15.51 2.32 9.98
C ALA A 9 -14.10 1.86 10.40
N ARG A 10 -13.98 0.65 10.94
CA ARG A 10 -12.69 0.06 11.30
C ARG A 10 -11.77 -0.13 10.10
N GLN A 11 -12.29 -0.73 9.02
CA GLN A 11 -11.50 -0.96 7.80
C GLN A 11 -11.04 0.35 7.15
N ILE A 12 -11.93 1.35 7.10
CA ILE A 12 -11.58 2.67 6.59
C ILE A 12 -10.56 3.36 7.50
N GLY A 13 -10.66 3.22 8.81
CA GLY A 13 -9.65 3.72 9.75
C GLY A 13 -8.26 3.14 9.48
N ILE A 14 -8.17 1.83 9.22
CA ILE A 14 -6.90 1.17 8.84
C ILE A 14 -6.36 1.73 7.52
N ALA A 15 -7.19 1.82 6.49
CA ALA A 15 -6.79 2.35 5.19
C ALA A 15 -6.32 3.82 5.30
N GLN A 16 -7.05 4.66 6.03
CA GLN A 16 -6.67 6.06 6.26
C GLN A 16 -5.34 6.17 7.01
N SER A 17 -5.14 5.35 8.03
CA SER A 17 -3.88 5.31 8.79
C SER A 17 -2.70 4.94 7.88
N LEU A 18 -2.90 3.99 6.98
CA LEU A 18 -1.90 3.59 5.99
C LEU A 18 -1.58 4.72 5.00
N LEU A 19 -2.61 5.38 4.45
CA LEU A 19 -2.44 6.51 3.53
C LEU A 19 -1.70 7.67 4.20
N VAL A 20 -2.03 8.01 5.44
CA VAL A 20 -1.33 9.04 6.22
C VAL A 20 0.12 8.65 6.44
N THR A 21 0.39 7.38 6.77
CA THR A 21 1.76 6.88 6.93
C THR A 21 2.58 7.01 5.64
N CYS A 22 1.98 6.73 4.47
CA CYS A 22 2.65 6.94 3.19
C CYS A 22 3.04 8.42 3.00
N LYS A 23 2.11 9.34 3.26
CA LYS A 23 2.38 10.79 3.17
C LYS A 23 3.51 11.23 4.10
N LEU A 24 3.52 10.73 5.35
CA LEU A 24 4.57 11.04 6.33
C LEU A 24 5.97 10.58 5.89
N HIS A 25 6.05 9.61 4.98
CA HIS A 25 7.29 9.08 4.45
C HIS A 25 7.60 9.58 3.04
N ASP A 26 6.90 10.58 2.51
CA ASP A 26 7.03 11.07 1.13
C ASP A 26 6.93 9.93 0.12
N ILE A 27 5.91 9.09 0.29
CA ILE A 27 5.59 7.98 -0.61
C ILE A 27 4.29 8.34 -1.31
N ASP A 28 4.28 8.22 -2.64
CA ASP A 28 3.04 8.27 -3.40
C ASP A 28 2.16 7.05 -3.02
N PRO A 29 0.96 7.26 -2.43
CA PRO A 29 0.16 6.14 -1.95
C PRO A 29 -0.38 5.24 -3.06
N TYR A 30 -0.51 5.76 -4.29
CA TYR A 30 -0.96 4.97 -5.43
C TYR A 30 0.13 3.99 -5.85
N ASP A 31 1.37 4.45 -6.01
CA ASP A 31 2.54 3.62 -6.32
C ASP A 31 2.74 2.51 -5.28
N TYR A 32 2.64 2.87 -4.00
CA TYR A 32 2.75 1.92 -2.90
C TYR A 32 1.63 0.86 -2.93
N LEU A 33 0.37 1.28 -3.06
CA LEU A 33 -0.76 0.34 -3.03
C LEU A 33 -0.74 -0.59 -4.25
N VAL A 34 -0.44 -0.07 -5.44
CA VAL A 34 -0.38 -0.87 -6.66
C VAL A 34 0.71 -1.94 -6.57
N ASP A 35 1.89 -1.59 -6.03
CA ASP A 35 2.97 -2.56 -5.86
C ASP A 35 2.62 -3.58 -4.77
N VAL A 36 2.24 -3.12 -3.57
CA VAL A 36 1.98 -3.99 -2.42
C VAL A 36 0.82 -4.96 -2.69
N LEU A 37 -0.26 -4.53 -3.33
CA LEU A 37 -1.38 -5.42 -3.66
C LEU A 37 -1.01 -6.51 -4.67
N GLN A 38 -0.08 -6.24 -5.58
CA GLN A 38 0.44 -7.26 -6.50
C GLN A 38 1.45 -8.19 -5.80
N ARG A 39 2.25 -7.64 -4.89
CA ARG A 39 3.32 -8.34 -4.20
C ARG A 39 2.83 -9.23 -3.07
N VAL A 40 1.73 -8.87 -2.38
CA VAL A 40 1.24 -9.60 -1.19
C VAL A 40 0.95 -11.07 -1.46
N GLY A 41 0.52 -11.42 -2.68
CA GLY A 41 0.25 -12.81 -3.07
C GLY A 41 1.51 -13.65 -3.34
N GLN A 42 2.66 -13.00 -3.56
CA GLN A 42 3.93 -13.64 -3.91
C GLN A 42 4.98 -13.51 -2.80
N HIS A 43 4.76 -12.61 -1.83
CA HIS A 43 5.70 -12.32 -0.76
C HIS A 43 5.57 -13.32 0.39
N PRO A 44 6.68 -13.81 0.98
CA PRO A 44 6.61 -14.68 2.15
C PRO A 44 5.88 -14.01 3.32
N ALA A 45 4.88 -14.70 3.89
CA ALA A 45 4.07 -14.16 4.98
C ALA A 45 4.92 -13.74 6.21
N SER A 46 6.02 -14.45 6.49
CA SER A 46 6.96 -14.10 7.56
C SER A 46 7.67 -12.76 7.36
N ARG A 47 7.66 -12.22 6.12
CA ARG A 47 8.32 -10.97 5.73
C ARG A 47 7.33 -9.87 5.36
N VAL A 48 6.05 -10.00 5.72
CA VAL A 48 5.02 -8.98 5.42
C VAL A 48 5.38 -7.58 5.94
N HIS A 49 6.19 -7.49 7.01
CA HIS A 49 6.68 -6.22 7.55
C HIS A 49 7.53 -5.43 6.54
N GLU A 50 8.19 -6.09 5.58
CA GLU A 50 8.92 -5.46 4.47
C GLU A 50 7.99 -4.68 3.54
N LEU A 51 6.70 -5.02 3.51
CA LEU A 51 5.68 -4.31 2.71
C LEU A 51 5.12 -3.08 3.42
N THR A 52 5.51 -2.78 4.67
CA THR A 52 5.09 -1.54 5.33
C THR A 52 5.67 -0.31 4.61
N PRO A 53 5.00 0.87 4.61
CA PRO A 53 5.42 2.00 3.77
C PRO A 53 6.89 2.36 3.91
N ARG A 54 7.41 2.43 5.14
CA ARG A 54 8.81 2.73 5.42
C ARG A 54 9.78 1.70 4.83
N MET A 55 9.50 0.41 5.02
CA MET A 55 10.37 -0.67 4.52
C MET A 55 10.27 -0.81 3.01
N TRP A 56 9.06 -0.67 2.47
CA TRP A 56 8.80 -0.70 1.04
C TRP A 56 9.58 0.40 0.31
N LYS A 57 9.64 1.61 0.88
CA LYS A 57 10.42 2.71 0.30
C LYS A 57 11.90 2.34 0.12
N SER A 58 12.47 1.64 1.08
CA SER A 58 13.89 1.23 1.03
C SER A 58 14.14 0.03 0.12
N LEU A 59 13.17 -0.90 0.04
CA LEU A 59 13.39 -2.21 -0.58
C LEU A 59 12.85 -2.31 -2.02
N PHE A 60 11.76 -1.61 -2.34
CA PHE A 60 10.99 -1.85 -3.56
C PHE A 60 10.71 -0.58 -4.38
N ALA A 61 10.71 0.61 -3.76
CA ALA A 61 10.37 1.85 -4.46
C ALA A 61 11.28 2.21 -5.64
N GLY A 62 12.51 1.67 -5.70
CA GLY A 62 13.40 1.82 -6.85
C GLY A 62 12.95 1.04 -8.10
N ASN A 63 12.14 0.00 -7.94
CA ASN A 63 11.56 -0.78 -9.04
C ASN A 63 10.22 -1.43 -8.62
N PRO A 64 9.15 -0.61 -8.49
CA PRO A 64 7.87 -1.10 -8.00
C PRO A 64 7.13 -1.90 -9.07
N LEU A 65 6.33 -2.88 -8.66
CA LEU A 65 5.39 -3.54 -9.57
C LEU A 65 4.31 -2.52 -9.99
N ARG A 66 4.14 -2.35 -11.31
CA ARG A 66 3.21 -1.37 -11.89
C ARG A 66 1.91 -2.02 -12.32
N SER A 67 0.85 -1.23 -12.43
CA SER A 67 -0.42 -1.69 -13.00
C SER A 67 -0.20 -2.13 -14.46
N PRO A 68 -0.86 -3.20 -14.93
CA PRO A 68 -0.88 -3.56 -16.34
C PRO A 68 -1.36 -2.43 -17.26
N LEU A 69 -2.15 -1.50 -16.74
CA LEU A 69 -2.67 -0.34 -17.48
C LEU A 69 -1.70 0.86 -17.48
N HIS A 70 -0.58 0.79 -16.76
CA HIS A 70 0.35 1.92 -16.62
C HIS A 70 0.97 2.36 -17.94
N GLN A 71 1.11 1.46 -18.92
CA GLN A 71 1.69 1.77 -20.24
C GLN A 71 0.71 2.43 -21.23
N ILE A 72 -0.58 2.51 -20.86
CA ILE A 72 -1.66 3.01 -21.73
C ILE A 72 -2.09 4.44 -21.29
N ALA A 73 -1.56 4.92 -20.17
CA ALA A 73 -1.87 6.23 -19.59
C ALA A 73 -0.86 7.31 -19.99
#